data_AF-D9XL92-F1
#
_entry.id   AF-D9XL92-F1
#
_cell.length_a   1.000
_cell.length_b   1.000
_cell.length_c   1.000
_cell.angle_alpha   90.00
_cell.angle_beta   90.00
_cell.angle_gamma   90.00
#
_symmetry.space_group_name_H-M   'P 1'
#
loop_
_entity.id
_entity.type
_entity.pdbx_description
1 polymer ?
#
loop_
_entity_poly.entity_id
_entity_poly.type
_entity_poly.pdbx_seq_one_letter_code
_entity_poly.pdbx_strand_id
1 'polypeptide(L)'
;MLTKYRLQPLLLVVCQDRSTAEWAAREVSFGPRQWPLLTLRPLVAGPHNMPVITDPAAVRKDLALATLSAITHATHPDAGAILKSMTTVLRDTPQSIAGPIVEVIAQGLGKHPAAQLWRKLVAVDLSFYKSPLSEEIRDEGRAEGRVEGEARRAAEDVLDILDVRGIDVPDAVRERITGCGDPELLRHWHRRAVTAPTAEDVLTDE
;
A
#
# COMPACT_ATOMS: atom_id res chain seq x y z
N MET A 1 27.09 -23.27 0.82
CA MET A 1 26.76 -22.93 -0.59
C MET A 1 27.73 -23.59 -1.56
N LEU A 2 29.00 -23.19 -1.59
CA LEU A 2 29.95 -23.65 -2.61
C LEU A 2 30.26 -25.17 -2.54
N THR A 3 30.63 -25.69 -1.37
CA THR A 3 31.03 -27.11 -1.26
C THR A 3 29.85 -28.08 -1.28
N LYS A 4 28.75 -27.71 -0.59
CA LYS A 4 27.57 -28.57 -0.44
C LYS A 4 26.62 -28.49 -1.65
N TYR A 5 26.43 -27.30 -2.23
CA TYR A 5 25.42 -27.06 -3.26
C TYR A 5 26.03 -26.64 -4.61
N ARG A 6 27.36 -26.47 -4.69
CA ARG A 6 28.08 -26.03 -5.91
C ARG A 6 27.56 -24.72 -6.50
N LEU A 7 27.01 -23.85 -5.65
CA LEU A 7 26.54 -22.52 -6.02
C LEU A 7 27.60 -21.47 -5.69
N GLN A 8 27.84 -20.56 -6.64
CA GLN A 8 28.64 -19.35 -6.46
C GLN A 8 27.70 -18.17 -6.16
N PRO A 9 27.40 -17.88 -4.88
CA PRO A 9 26.51 -16.79 -4.53
C PRO A 9 27.16 -15.45 -4.88
N LEU A 10 26.33 -14.52 -5.34
CA LEU A 10 26.71 -13.15 -5.62
C LEU A 10 25.82 -12.21 -4.79
N LEU A 11 26.41 -11.11 -4.28
CA LEU A 11 25.66 -10.06 -3.61
C LEU A 11 25.12 -9.08 -4.66
N LEU A 12 23.79 -9.03 -4.81
CA LEU A 12 23.10 -7.98 -5.56
C LEU A 12 22.65 -6.88 -4.60
N VAL A 13 23.03 -5.64 -4.88
CA VAL A 13 22.54 -4.45 -4.17
C VAL A 13 21.63 -3.68 -5.12
N VAL A 14 20.40 -3.39 -4.67
CA VAL A 14 19.42 -2.63 -5.43
C VAL A 14 19.32 -1.24 -4.82
N CYS A 15 19.53 -0.21 -5.63
CA CYS A 15 19.62 1.18 -5.19
C CYS A 15 18.60 2.05 -5.95
N GLN A 16 18.05 3.05 -5.27
CA GLN A 16 17.05 3.97 -5.82
C GLN A 16 17.63 5.34 -6.20
N ASP A 17 18.91 5.56 -5.94
CA ASP A 17 19.64 6.74 -6.37
C ASP A 17 21.07 6.37 -6.81
N ARG A 18 21.64 7.24 -7.63
CA ARG A 18 22.95 6.99 -8.26
C ARG A 18 24.09 7.01 -7.24
N SER A 19 24.04 7.88 -6.24
CA SER A 19 25.13 8.06 -5.27
C SER A 19 25.28 6.84 -4.37
N THR A 20 24.17 6.27 -3.90
CA THR A 20 24.14 5.01 -3.16
C THR A 20 24.62 3.86 -4.03
N ALA A 21 24.23 3.82 -5.32
CA ALA A 21 24.68 2.78 -6.23
C ALA A 21 26.20 2.81 -6.47
N GLU A 22 26.77 4.01 -6.71
CA GLU A 22 28.20 4.19 -6.90
C GLU A 22 29.01 3.88 -5.62
N TRP A 23 28.45 4.19 -4.45
CA TRP A 23 29.04 3.78 -3.16
C TRP A 23 29.02 2.26 -2.99
N ALA A 24 27.89 1.61 -3.27
CA ALA A 24 27.71 0.17 -3.12
C ALA A 24 28.53 -0.65 -4.11
N ALA A 25 28.90 -0.09 -5.27
CA ALA A 25 29.69 -0.76 -6.29
C ALA A 25 31.18 -0.88 -5.93
N ARG A 26 31.62 -0.22 -4.86
CA ARG A 26 33.02 -0.27 -4.41
C ARG A 26 33.35 -1.66 -3.87
N GLU A 27 34.55 -2.13 -4.20
CA GLU A 27 35.08 -3.39 -3.67
C GLU A 27 35.20 -3.30 -2.14
N VAL A 28 34.73 -4.34 -1.45
CA VAL A 28 34.84 -4.47 0.00
C VAL A 28 35.81 -5.60 0.32
N SER A 29 36.93 -5.26 0.94
CA SER A 29 37.92 -6.23 1.40
C SER A 29 37.83 -6.43 2.92
N PHE A 30 37.72 -7.68 3.36
CA PHE A 30 37.71 -8.07 4.76
C PHE A 30 39.04 -8.73 5.12
N GLY A 31 39.64 -8.32 6.23
CA GLY A 31 40.92 -8.82 6.73
C GLY A 31 42.02 -7.76 6.76
N PRO A 32 43.21 -8.11 7.28
CA PRO A 32 44.38 -7.22 7.28
C PRO A 32 44.72 -6.75 5.86
N ARG A 33 45.13 -5.49 5.70
CA ARG A 33 45.41 -4.90 4.37
C ARG A 33 46.45 -5.68 3.57
N GLN A 34 47.40 -6.32 4.24
CA GLN A 34 48.46 -7.11 3.62
C GLN A 34 47.98 -8.50 3.17
N TRP A 35 46.89 -9.00 3.77
CA TRP A 35 46.34 -10.34 3.55
C TRP A 35 44.80 -10.31 3.60
N PRO A 36 44.14 -9.85 2.52
CA PRO A 36 42.68 -9.89 2.45
C PRO A 36 42.19 -11.34 2.52
N LEU A 37 41.24 -11.59 3.41
CA LEU A 37 40.61 -12.90 3.62
C LEU A 37 39.41 -13.11 2.68
N LEU A 38 38.70 -12.02 2.37
CA LEU A 38 37.57 -12.01 1.44
C LEU A 38 37.54 -10.68 0.70
N THR A 39 37.45 -10.75 -0.61
CA THR A 39 37.21 -9.59 -1.48
C THR A 39 35.83 -9.74 -2.12
N LEU A 40 34.92 -8.83 -1.78
CA LEU A 40 33.56 -8.81 -2.26
C LEU A 40 33.41 -7.71 -3.32
N ARG A 41 32.88 -8.10 -4.48
CA ARG A 41 32.50 -7.20 -5.57
C ARG A 41 30.98 -7.29 -5.78
N PRO A 42 30.20 -6.37 -5.22
CA PRO A 42 28.75 -6.41 -5.36
C PRO A 42 28.35 -6.17 -6.82
N LEU A 43 27.33 -6.88 -7.30
CA LEU A 43 26.59 -6.44 -8.47
C LEU A 43 25.61 -5.37 -8.00
N VAL A 44 25.56 -4.23 -8.68
CA VAL A 44 24.69 -3.12 -8.26
C VAL A 44 23.70 -2.80 -9.37
N ALA A 45 22.42 -2.85 -9.02
CA ALA A 45 21.32 -2.36 -9.84
C ALA A 45 20.89 -0.99 -9.31
N GLY A 46 20.98 0.04 -10.15
CA GLY A 46 20.56 1.40 -9.81
C GLY A 46 19.88 2.09 -10.98
N PRO A 47 19.30 3.28 -10.76
CA PRO A 47 18.53 3.97 -11.80
C PRO A 47 19.36 4.38 -13.04
N HIS A 48 20.69 4.39 -12.94
CA HIS A 48 21.58 4.75 -14.04
C HIS A 48 21.95 3.56 -14.95
N ASN A 49 21.74 2.32 -14.50
CA ASN A 49 22.11 1.12 -15.24
C ASN A 49 20.97 0.10 -15.41
N MET A 50 19.82 0.34 -14.77
CA MET A 50 18.60 -0.43 -14.98
C MET A 50 17.75 0.20 -16.08
N PRO A 51 17.13 -0.61 -16.96
CA PRO A 51 16.20 -0.10 -17.95
C PRO A 51 14.92 0.42 -17.31
N VAL A 52 14.35 1.48 -17.87
CA VAL A 52 12.97 1.89 -17.57
C VAL A 52 12.02 1.03 -18.39
N ILE A 53 11.20 0.22 -17.71
CA ILE A 53 10.29 -0.73 -18.37
C ILE A 53 8.84 -0.32 -18.11
N THR A 54 8.20 0.29 -19.12
CA THR A 54 6.81 0.75 -19.07
C THR A 54 5.86 -0.06 -19.97
N ASP A 55 6.39 -0.94 -20.81
CA ASP A 55 5.62 -1.78 -21.72
C ASP A 55 5.33 -3.17 -21.10
N PRO A 56 4.05 -3.60 -20.99
CA PRO A 56 3.71 -4.92 -20.48
C PRO A 56 4.34 -6.07 -21.28
N ALA A 57 4.57 -5.91 -22.58
CA ALA A 57 5.22 -6.95 -23.37
C ALA A 57 6.70 -7.11 -22.99
N ALA A 58 7.39 -6.02 -22.61
CA ALA A 58 8.74 -6.08 -22.08
C ALA A 58 8.78 -6.72 -20.67
N VAL A 59 7.81 -6.41 -19.80
CA VAL A 59 7.68 -7.05 -18.47
C VAL A 59 7.53 -8.57 -18.59
N ARG A 60 6.72 -9.05 -19.54
CA ARG A 60 6.47 -10.50 -19.73
C ARG A 60 7.70 -11.28 -20.17
N LYS A 61 8.69 -10.63 -20.79
CA LYS A 61 9.94 -11.27 -21.21
C LYS A 61 10.82 -11.63 -20.02
N ASP A 62 10.84 -10.78 -18.99
CA ASP A 62 11.66 -10.99 -17.80
C ASP A 62 11.05 -10.30 -16.58
N LEU A 63 10.27 -11.06 -15.82
CA LEU A 63 9.61 -10.58 -14.60
C LEU A 63 10.62 -10.20 -13.50
N ALA A 64 11.77 -10.88 -13.43
CA ALA A 64 12.78 -10.61 -12.41
C ALA A 64 13.47 -9.27 -12.68
N LEU A 65 13.90 -9.03 -13.92
CA LEU A 65 14.46 -7.76 -14.34
C LEU A 65 13.45 -6.62 -14.21
N ALA A 66 12.19 -6.84 -14.61
CA ALA A 66 11.13 -5.86 -14.48
C ALA A 66 10.82 -5.50 -13.01
N THR A 67 10.87 -6.49 -12.11
CA THR A 67 10.76 -6.28 -10.66
C THR A 67 11.88 -5.39 -10.13
N LEU A 68 13.13 -5.70 -10.48
CA LEU A 68 14.27 -4.88 -10.08
C LEU A 68 14.16 -3.46 -10.65
N SER A 69 13.75 -3.32 -11.92
CA SER A 69 13.52 -2.03 -12.58
C SER A 69 12.47 -1.20 -11.83
N ALA A 70 11.35 -1.82 -11.43
CA ALA A 70 10.31 -1.15 -10.68
C ALA A 70 10.82 -0.62 -9.33
N ILE A 71 11.67 -1.39 -8.64
CA ILE A 71 12.25 -1.00 -7.36
C ILE A 71 13.26 0.13 -7.53
N THR A 72 14.18 0.02 -8.50
CA THR A 72 15.24 1.04 -8.72
C THR A 72 14.69 2.39 -9.17
N HIS A 73 13.55 2.39 -9.87
CA HIS A 73 12.93 3.60 -10.42
C HIS A 73 11.80 4.16 -9.53
N ALA A 74 11.80 3.88 -8.23
CA ALA A 74 10.76 4.34 -7.29
C ALA A 74 10.55 5.86 -7.25
N THR A 75 11.56 6.64 -7.62
CA THR A 75 11.54 8.12 -7.66
C THR A 75 11.51 8.68 -9.08
N HIS A 76 11.47 7.82 -10.10
CA HIS A 76 11.47 8.22 -11.51
C HIS A 76 10.12 8.85 -11.88
N PRO A 77 10.07 9.86 -12.79
CA PRO A 77 8.81 10.44 -13.25
C PRO A 77 7.80 9.39 -13.77
N ASP A 78 8.30 8.35 -14.43
CA ASP A 78 7.49 7.27 -14.99
C ASP A 78 7.20 6.11 -14.02
N ALA A 79 7.49 6.25 -12.71
CA ALA A 79 7.26 5.19 -11.73
C ALA A 79 5.84 4.62 -11.80
N GLY A 80 4.84 5.48 -12.02
CA GLY A 80 3.46 5.02 -12.18
C GLY A 80 3.21 4.18 -13.42
N ALA A 81 3.81 4.54 -14.56
CA ALA A 81 3.70 3.74 -15.79
C ALA A 81 4.40 2.39 -15.64
N ILE A 82 5.56 2.36 -14.97
CA ILE A 82 6.30 1.11 -14.66
C ILE A 82 5.43 0.20 -13.80
N LEU A 83 4.89 0.71 -12.68
CA LEU A 83 4.06 -0.08 -11.77
C LEU A 83 2.76 -0.54 -12.43
N LYS A 84 2.12 0.28 -13.28
CA LYS A 84 0.92 -0.13 -14.02
C LYS A 84 1.22 -1.23 -15.02
N SER A 85 2.37 -1.17 -15.69
CA SER A 85 2.84 -2.23 -16.57
C SER A 85 3.04 -3.54 -15.82
N MET A 86 3.62 -3.48 -14.61
CA MET A 86 3.76 -4.64 -13.73
C MET A 86 2.41 -5.25 -13.37
N THR A 87 1.43 -4.47 -12.87
CA THR A 87 0.12 -5.04 -12.50
C THR A 87 -0.63 -5.62 -13.70
N THR A 88 -0.46 -5.04 -14.88
CA THR A 88 -1.06 -5.55 -16.13
C THR A 88 -0.58 -6.98 -16.43
N VAL A 89 0.72 -7.27 -16.31
CA VAL A 89 1.24 -8.62 -16.54
C VAL A 89 0.92 -9.55 -15.36
N LEU A 90 1.02 -9.06 -14.13
CA LEU A 90 0.78 -9.86 -12.94
C LEU A 90 -0.66 -10.37 -12.84
N ARG A 91 -1.64 -9.63 -13.41
CA ARG A 91 -3.05 -10.03 -13.47
C ARG A 91 -3.27 -11.39 -14.15
N ASP A 92 -2.47 -11.71 -15.17
CA ASP A 92 -2.56 -12.98 -15.90
C ASP A 92 -1.49 -13.99 -15.46
N THR A 93 -0.72 -13.65 -14.42
CA THR A 93 0.40 -14.48 -13.94
C THR A 93 -0.09 -15.40 -12.82
N PRO A 94 0.30 -16.69 -12.82
CA PRO A 94 -0.07 -17.61 -11.73
C PRO A 94 0.28 -17.06 -10.35
N GLN A 95 -0.61 -17.26 -9.38
CA GLN A 95 -0.47 -16.70 -8.03
C GLN A 95 0.85 -17.09 -7.34
N SER A 96 1.34 -18.31 -7.57
CA SER A 96 2.61 -18.79 -7.03
C SER A 96 3.82 -17.97 -7.48
N ILE A 97 3.70 -17.25 -8.60
CA ILE A 97 4.75 -16.37 -9.16
C ILE A 97 4.42 -14.91 -8.83
N ALA A 98 3.17 -14.49 -9.01
CA ALA A 98 2.77 -13.10 -8.82
C ALA A 98 2.87 -12.65 -7.35
N GLY A 99 2.47 -13.50 -6.40
CA GLY A 99 2.49 -13.18 -4.98
C GLY A 99 3.86 -12.74 -4.46
N PRO A 100 4.93 -13.54 -4.66
CA PRO A 100 6.29 -13.16 -4.30
C PRO A 100 6.77 -11.86 -4.96
N ILE A 101 6.44 -11.64 -6.24
CA ILE A 101 6.82 -10.41 -6.96
C ILE A 101 6.14 -9.19 -6.34
N VAL A 102 4.83 -9.29 -6.06
CA VAL A 102 4.08 -8.19 -5.45
C VAL A 102 4.69 -7.75 -4.12
N GLU A 103 5.10 -8.74 -3.31
CA GLU A 103 5.71 -8.51 -2.02
C GLU A 103 7.10 -7.90 -2.14
N VAL A 104 7.95 -8.43 -3.03
CA VAL A 104 9.30 -7.92 -3.26
C VAL A 104 9.26 -6.46 -3.75
N ILE A 105 8.32 -6.11 -4.64
CA ILE A 105 8.12 -4.72 -5.06
C ILE A 105 7.69 -3.86 -3.88
N ALA A 106 6.70 -4.30 -3.09
CA ALA A 106 6.22 -3.53 -1.95
C ALA A 106 7.33 -3.22 -0.93
N GLN A 107 8.13 -4.23 -0.58
CA GLN A 107 9.27 -4.08 0.31
C GLN A 107 10.37 -3.19 -0.29
N GLY A 108 10.66 -3.36 -1.58
CA GLY A 108 11.69 -2.60 -2.28
C GLY A 108 11.36 -1.13 -2.45
N LEU A 109 10.07 -0.76 -2.61
CA LEU A 109 9.66 0.64 -2.75
C LEU A 109 9.78 1.45 -1.45
N GLY A 110 9.84 0.79 -0.29
CA GLY A 110 10.09 1.42 1.00
C GLY A 110 9.13 2.58 1.29
N LYS A 111 9.68 3.78 1.56
CA LYS A 111 8.91 4.98 1.94
C LYS A 111 8.62 5.92 0.76
N HIS A 112 8.92 5.52 -0.48
CA HIS A 112 8.72 6.38 -1.64
C HIS A 112 7.22 6.53 -1.97
N PRO A 113 6.79 7.64 -2.60
CA PRO A 113 5.40 7.81 -3.07
C PRO A 113 4.92 6.66 -3.97
N ALA A 114 5.83 6.04 -4.72
CA ALA A 114 5.55 4.85 -5.52
C ALA A 114 5.02 3.67 -4.70
N ALA A 115 5.37 3.53 -3.42
CA ALA A 115 4.84 2.47 -2.55
C ALA A 115 3.32 2.62 -2.36
N GLN A 116 2.83 3.85 -2.16
CA GLN A 116 1.39 4.11 -2.03
C GLN A 116 0.65 3.89 -3.35
N LEU A 117 1.28 4.26 -4.47
CA LEU A 117 0.74 3.94 -5.78
C LEU A 117 0.66 2.44 -6.02
N TRP A 118 1.69 1.69 -5.62
CA TRP A 118 1.70 0.23 -5.70
C TRP A 118 0.56 -0.39 -4.89
N ARG A 119 0.36 0.04 -3.64
CA ARG A 119 -0.78 -0.41 -2.81
C ARG A 119 -2.10 -0.21 -3.53
N LYS A 120 -2.36 0.99 -4.07
CA LYS A 120 -3.59 1.30 -4.82
C LYS A 120 -3.76 0.39 -6.04
N LEU A 121 -2.70 0.20 -6.82
CA LEU A 121 -2.74 -0.66 -8.01
C LEU A 121 -2.99 -2.12 -7.64
N VAL A 122 -2.35 -2.65 -6.60
CA VAL A 122 -2.57 -4.02 -6.10
C VAL A 122 -4.01 -4.19 -5.61
N ALA A 123 -4.53 -3.22 -4.85
CA ALA A 123 -5.90 -3.22 -4.35
C ALA A 123 -6.95 -3.31 -5.47
N VAL A 124 -6.72 -2.59 -6.58
CA VAL A 124 -7.67 -2.50 -7.70
C VAL A 124 -7.44 -3.61 -8.73
N ASP A 125 -6.23 -3.75 -9.24
CA ASP A 125 -5.91 -4.60 -10.38
C ASP A 125 -5.66 -6.06 -10.00
N LEU A 126 -5.27 -6.32 -8.74
CA LEU A 126 -4.89 -7.65 -8.23
C LEU A 126 -5.77 -8.06 -7.04
N SER A 127 -6.97 -7.51 -6.96
CA SER A 127 -7.95 -7.73 -5.88
C SER A 127 -8.39 -9.19 -5.68
N PHE A 128 -8.05 -10.10 -6.59
CA PHE A 128 -8.32 -11.54 -6.50
C PHE A 128 -7.14 -12.34 -5.91
N TYR A 129 -5.94 -11.76 -5.88
CA TYR A 129 -4.75 -12.42 -5.38
C TYR A 129 -4.75 -12.47 -3.85
N LYS A 130 -4.11 -13.50 -3.29
CA LYS A 130 -3.74 -13.53 -1.87
C LYS A 130 -2.23 -13.36 -1.78
N SER A 131 -1.82 -12.21 -1.26
CA SER A 131 -0.47 -11.87 -0.82
C SER A 131 -0.60 -11.17 0.53
N PRO A 132 0.46 -11.15 1.37
CA PRO A 132 0.43 -10.45 2.65
C PRO A 132 -0.02 -8.98 2.50
N LEU A 133 0.53 -8.26 1.51
CA LEU A 133 0.10 -6.91 1.18
C LEU A 133 -1.40 -6.82 0.81
N SER A 134 -1.91 -7.76 0.02
CA SER A 134 -3.34 -7.76 -0.35
C SER A 134 -4.24 -8.08 0.84
N GLU A 135 -3.80 -8.89 1.78
CA GLU A 135 -4.54 -9.19 3.00
C GLU A 135 -4.58 -7.98 3.93
N GLU A 136 -3.44 -7.32 4.15
CA GLU A 136 -3.34 -6.07 4.91
C GLU A 136 -4.28 -5.00 4.35
N ILE A 137 -4.23 -4.75 3.04
CA ILE A 137 -5.12 -3.79 2.36
C ILE A 137 -6.60 -4.15 2.56
N ARG A 138 -6.95 -5.44 2.50
CA ARG A 138 -8.34 -5.88 2.73
C ARG A 138 -8.75 -5.76 4.19
N ASP A 139 -7.84 -5.97 5.13
CA ASP A 139 -8.09 -5.81 6.56
C ASP A 139 -8.32 -4.35 6.94
N GLU A 140 -7.49 -3.44 6.40
CA GLU A 140 -7.68 -2.00 6.51
C GLU A 140 -9.06 -1.60 5.97
N GLY A 141 -9.39 -1.98 4.72
CA GLY A 141 -10.69 -1.65 4.13
C GLY A 141 -11.88 -2.27 4.89
N ARG A 142 -11.73 -3.45 5.48
CA ARG A 142 -12.76 -4.04 6.36
C ARG A 142 -12.90 -3.27 7.68
N ALA A 143 -11.80 -2.79 8.25
CA ALA A 143 -11.83 -2.02 9.47
C ALA A 143 -12.50 -0.66 9.24
N GLU A 144 -12.09 0.05 8.18
CA GLU A 144 -12.71 1.32 7.75
C GLU A 144 -14.20 1.14 7.46
N GLY A 145 -14.58 0.13 6.66
CA GLY A 145 -15.97 -0.14 6.34
C GLY A 145 -16.83 -0.53 7.55
N ARG A 146 -16.24 -1.14 8.59
CA ARG A 146 -16.96 -1.38 9.86
C ARG A 146 -17.21 -0.08 10.61
N VAL A 147 -16.21 0.80 10.71
CA VAL A 147 -16.36 2.11 11.37
C VAL A 147 -17.40 2.97 10.64
N GLU A 148 -17.32 3.05 9.30
CA GLU A 148 -18.31 3.77 8.50
C GLU A 148 -19.72 3.16 8.63
N GLY A 149 -19.82 1.83 8.64
CA GLY A 149 -21.09 1.12 8.85
C GLY A 149 -21.69 1.36 10.23
N GLU A 150 -20.86 1.39 11.27
CA GLU A 150 -21.27 1.71 12.64
C GLU A 150 -21.74 3.16 12.77
N ALA A 151 -21.00 4.12 12.19
CA ALA A 151 -21.40 5.52 12.16
C ALA A 151 -22.72 5.70 11.40
N ARG A 152 -22.83 5.13 10.19
CA ARG A 152 -24.06 5.20 9.40
C ARG A 152 -25.26 4.63 10.17
N ARG A 153 -25.10 3.46 10.80
CA ARG A 153 -26.17 2.86 11.60
C ARG A 153 -26.55 3.73 12.79
N ALA A 154 -25.58 4.28 13.52
CA ALA A 154 -25.86 5.15 14.65
C ALA A 154 -26.57 6.45 14.22
N ALA A 155 -26.25 6.99 13.04
CA ALA A 155 -26.97 8.12 12.45
C ALA A 155 -28.41 7.75 12.07
N GLU A 156 -28.63 6.58 11.49
CA GLU A 156 -29.97 6.04 11.20
C GLU A 156 -30.78 5.87 12.49
N ASP A 157 -30.18 5.32 13.57
CA ASP A 157 -30.84 5.14 14.87
C ASP A 157 -31.26 6.50 15.50
N VAL A 158 -30.46 7.56 15.36
CA VAL A 158 -30.81 8.91 15.84
C VAL A 158 -32.04 9.45 15.11
N LEU A 159 -32.06 9.31 13.78
CA LEU A 159 -33.18 9.78 12.96
C LEU A 159 -34.46 8.97 13.23
N ASP A 160 -34.33 7.66 13.46
CA ASP A 160 -35.45 6.78 13.79
C ASP A 160 -36.13 7.19 15.11
N ILE A 161 -35.35 7.55 16.14
CA ILE A 161 -35.91 8.07 17.40
C ILE A 161 -36.67 9.40 17.17
N LEU A 162 -36.11 10.32 16.38
CA LEU A 162 -36.75 11.59 16.09
C LEU A 162 -38.09 11.40 15.34
N ASP A 163 -38.12 10.46 14.38
CA ASP A 163 -39.32 10.08 13.65
C ASP A 163 -40.38 9.45 14.57
N VAL A 164 -39.98 8.50 15.44
CA VAL A 164 -40.86 7.88 16.44
C VAL A 164 -41.45 8.91 17.40
N ARG A 165 -40.70 9.96 17.72
CA ARG A 165 -41.16 11.07 18.56
C ARG A 165 -41.99 12.10 17.81
N GLY A 166 -42.14 11.97 16.49
CA GLY A 166 -42.85 12.91 15.63
C GLY A 166 -42.17 14.29 15.57
N ILE A 167 -40.86 14.34 15.77
CA ILE A 167 -40.08 15.57 15.65
C ILE A 167 -39.69 15.73 14.19
N ASP A 168 -40.13 16.83 13.57
CA ASP A 168 -39.72 17.15 12.20
C ASP A 168 -38.22 17.46 12.17
N VAL A 169 -37.51 16.86 11.21
CA VAL A 169 -36.05 16.96 11.09
C VAL A 169 -35.72 17.75 9.83
N PRO A 170 -35.33 19.04 9.95
CA PRO A 170 -34.93 19.83 8.81
C PRO A 170 -33.75 19.19 8.06
N ASP A 171 -33.69 19.39 6.74
CA ASP A 171 -32.66 18.79 5.88
C ASP A 171 -31.24 19.10 6.37
N ALA A 172 -31.00 20.31 6.86
CA ALA A 172 -29.69 20.70 7.41
C ALA A 172 -29.29 19.89 8.65
N VAL A 173 -30.24 19.50 9.50
CA VAL A 173 -30.02 18.64 10.68
C VAL A 173 -29.80 17.21 10.23
N ARG A 174 -30.61 16.73 9.28
CA ARG A 174 -30.49 15.39 8.69
C ARG A 174 -29.12 15.19 8.06
N GLU A 175 -28.68 16.13 7.22
CA GLU A 175 -27.35 16.09 6.59
C GLU A 175 -26.23 16.06 7.63
N ARG A 176 -26.34 16.84 8.71
CA ARG A 176 -25.36 16.85 9.81
C ARG A 176 -25.28 15.50 10.52
N ILE A 177 -26.41 14.85 10.76
CA ILE A 177 -26.48 13.53 11.40
C ILE A 177 -25.89 12.47 10.47
N THR A 178 -26.34 12.40 9.21
CA THR A 178 -25.87 11.39 8.24
C THR A 178 -24.43 11.58 7.78
N GLY A 179 -23.93 12.82 7.82
CA GLY A 179 -22.54 13.16 7.47
C GLY A 179 -21.57 13.01 8.64
N CYS A 180 -22.05 12.70 9.84
CA CYS A 180 -21.20 12.50 11.00
C CYS A 180 -20.51 11.13 10.93
N GLY A 181 -19.17 11.13 10.92
CA GLY A 181 -18.36 9.93 10.94
C GLY A 181 -17.87 9.51 12.33
N ASP A 182 -18.35 10.16 13.40
CA ASP A 182 -17.95 9.88 14.78
C ASP A 182 -19.02 9.08 15.53
N PRO A 183 -18.80 7.78 15.78
CA PRO A 183 -19.77 6.93 16.48
C PRO A 183 -20.07 7.38 17.92
N GLU A 184 -19.13 8.03 18.62
CA GLU A 184 -19.35 8.49 20.00
C GLU A 184 -20.24 9.72 20.04
N LEU A 185 -20.03 10.65 19.12
CA LEU A 185 -20.90 11.81 18.95
C LEU A 185 -22.31 11.38 18.53
N LEU A 186 -22.44 10.43 17.61
CA LEU A 186 -23.72 9.84 17.21
C LEU A 186 -24.40 9.11 18.37
N ARG A 187 -23.67 8.38 19.21
CA ARG A 187 -24.21 7.78 20.44
C ARG A 187 -24.70 8.83 21.43
N HIS A 188 -24.02 9.96 21.53
CA HIS A 188 -24.47 11.08 22.36
C HIS A 188 -25.78 11.67 21.82
N TRP A 189 -25.83 11.97 20.52
CA TRP A 189 -27.03 12.44 19.83
C TRP A 189 -28.20 11.44 19.94
N HIS A 190 -27.93 10.14 19.85
CA HIS A 190 -28.94 9.11 20.03
C HIS A 190 -29.59 9.19 21.42
N ARG A 191 -28.80 9.37 22.48
CA ARG A 191 -29.35 9.53 23.85
C ARG A 191 -30.14 10.83 23.99
N ARG A 192 -29.67 11.91 23.39
CA ARG A 192 -30.37 13.21 23.39
C ARG A 192 -31.66 13.17 22.60
N ALA A 193 -31.69 12.46 21.48
CA ALA A 193 -32.88 12.29 20.65
C ALA A 193 -34.05 11.70 21.44
N VAL A 194 -33.81 11.01 22.55
CA VAL A 194 -34.87 10.49 23.44
C VAL A 194 -35.59 11.62 24.21
N THR A 195 -34.90 12.68 24.60
CA THR A 195 -35.41 13.71 25.52
C THR A 195 -35.48 15.12 24.95
N ALA A 196 -34.68 15.43 23.93
CA ALA A 196 -34.57 16.76 23.34
C ALA A 196 -35.92 17.24 22.77
N PRO A 197 -36.33 18.50 22.98
CA PRO A 197 -37.63 18.96 22.49
C PRO A 197 -37.66 19.24 20.98
N THR A 198 -36.50 19.47 20.36
CA THR A 198 -36.36 19.72 18.91
C THR A 198 -35.20 18.93 18.31
N ALA A 199 -35.14 18.85 16.98
CA ALA A 199 -34.07 18.15 16.27
C ALA A 199 -32.72 18.89 16.40
N GLU A 200 -32.74 20.22 16.45
CA GLU A 200 -31.56 21.06 16.67
C GLU A 200 -30.96 20.85 18.06
N ASP A 201 -31.82 20.69 19.07
CA ASP A 201 -31.40 20.42 20.45
C ASP A 201 -30.77 19.04 20.60
N VAL A 202 -30.87 18.14 19.63
CA VAL A 202 -30.10 16.88 19.66
C VAL A 202 -28.62 17.14 19.44
N LEU A 203 -28.28 18.17 18.65
CA LEU A 203 -26.94 18.39 18.13
C LEU A 203 -26.11 19.40 18.94
N THR A 204 -26.60 19.84 20.10
CA THR A 204 -25.88 20.77 20.99
C THR A 204 -24.99 20.00 21.97
N ASP A 205 -23.83 20.58 22.30
CA ASP A 205 -22.94 20.09 23.37
C ASP A 205 -23.20 20.94 24.61
N GLU A 206 -23.90 20.39 25.61
CA GLU A 206 -23.80 20.85 27.01
C GLU A 206 -23.32 19.70 27.89
#